data_AF-A0A1J0RCJ1-F1
#
_entry.id   AF-A0A1J0RCJ1-F1
#
_cell.length_a   1.000
_cell.length_b   1.000
_cell.length_c   1.000
_cell.angle_alpha   90.00
_cell.angle_beta   90.00
_cell.angle_gamma   90.00
#
_symmetry.space_group_name_H-M   'P 1'
#
loop_
_entity.id
_entity.type
_entity.pdbx_description
1 polymer ?
#
loop_
_entity_poly.entity_id
_entity_poly.type
_entity_poly.pdbx_seq_one_letter_code
_entity_poly.pdbx_strand_id
1 'polypeptide(L)'
;MQQTLLAILLATSSKVAYGANLVTGQNSRQYGALCDIVRFATSKPTIPPKLSVKTSAYTDILERNMSLAPADWNVIFRNPKNSKEWRADMPEEKDRGPDWQEKWQDWMTAIQAVEETNGNPKPGKEYFKGLTPSQIAQARTQMTLIADTAFELVKAAQRETGTERLSDEPALQKALNKLATGDDDAKPEAATLQQIYGTSNGPSARDVGCTVAAGNDKPTHALGALACVCLGETDNQADDICYKGQTTNEVWNSAGSITVGKLQNLAKSCGKIKP
;
A
#
# COMPACT_ATOMS: atom_id res chain seq x y z
N MET A 1 12.00 12.46 -10.94
CA MET A 1 12.37 11.47 -9.89
C MET A 1 12.52 10.05 -10.46
N GLN A 2 11.54 9.52 -11.19
CA GLN A 2 11.60 8.18 -11.81
C GLN A 2 12.73 8.00 -12.84
N GLN A 3 12.93 8.97 -13.75
CA GLN A 3 14.04 8.97 -14.71
C GLN A 3 15.41 9.01 -14.02
N THR A 4 15.51 9.73 -12.91
CA THR A 4 16.73 9.85 -12.09
C THR A 4 17.09 8.51 -11.44
N LEU A 5 16.09 7.78 -10.93
CA LEU A 5 16.28 6.44 -10.34
C LEU A 5 16.77 5.41 -11.36
N LEU A 6 16.16 5.39 -12.55
CA LEU A 6 16.56 4.47 -13.62
C LEU A 6 17.99 4.75 -14.10
N ALA A 7 18.35 6.03 -14.27
CA ALA A 7 19.71 6.44 -14.64
C ALA A 7 20.75 6.06 -13.57
N ILE A 8 20.42 6.18 -12.28
CA ILE A 8 21.31 5.78 -11.17
C ILE A 8 21.50 4.25 -11.14
N LEU A 9 20.44 3.47 -11.37
CA LEU A 9 20.52 2.00 -11.46
C LEU A 9 21.42 1.53 -12.61
N LEU A 10 21.32 2.19 -13.77
CA LEU A 10 22.15 1.89 -14.94
C LEU A 10 23.62 2.31 -14.74
N ALA A 11 23.87 3.47 -14.12
CA ALA A 11 25.22 4.00 -13.89
C ALA A 11 26.01 3.22 -12.82
N THR A 12 25.35 2.75 -11.75
CA THR A 12 26.00 1.99 -10.65
C THR A 12 26.26 0.52 -10.99
N SER A 13 25.76 0.05 -12.14
CA SER A 13 25.88 -1.33 -12.60
C SER A 13 26.91 -1.52 -13.71
N SER A 14 27.41 -0.43 -14.28
CA SER A 14 28.32 -0.46 -15.42
C SER A 14 29.77 -0.42 -14.93
N LYS A 15 30.53 -1.51 -15.11
CA LYS A 15 31.99 -1.40 -15.16
C LYS A 15 32.34 -0.57 -16.40
N VAL A 16 33.29 0.36 -16.29
CA VAL A 16 33.80 1.17 -17.40
C VAL A 16 34.00 0.29 -18.63
N ALA A 17 33.20 0.50 -19.67
CA ALA A 17 33.29 -0.24 -20.91
C ALA A 17 34.44 0.32 -21.74
N TYR A 18 35.54 -0.43 -21.84
CA TYR A 18 36.50 -0.27 -22.93
C TYR A 18 35.84 -0.82 -24.20
N GLY A 19 36.01 -0.16 -25.35
CA GLY A 19 35.36 -0.49 -26.62
C GLY A 19 35.66 -1.91 -27.13
N ALA A 20 34.94 -2.89 -26.62
CA ALA A 20 34.92 -4.28 -27.04
C ALA A 20 33.46 -4.73 -27.23
N ASN A 21 33.26 -5.78 -28.03
CA ASN A 21 31.94 -6.38 -28.26
C ASN A 21 31.28 -6.83 -26.95
N LEU A 22 29.95 -6.83 -26.92
CA LEU A 22 29.18 -7.41 -25.81
C LEU A 22 29.56 -8.88 -25.63
N VAL A 23 29.81 -9.29 -24.39
CA VAL A 23 30.08 -10.68 -24.03
C VAL A 23 28.93 -11.31 -23.26
N THR A 24 28.87 -12.64 -23.26
CA THR A 24 27.89 -13.41 -22.50
C THR A 24 27.83 -12.98 -21.04
N GLY A 25 26.62 -12.75 -20.54
CA GLY A 25 26.30 -12.38 -19.16
C GLY A 25 26.66 -10.94 -18.77
N GLN A 26 27.23 -10.13 -19.67
CA GLN A 26 27.71 -8.78 -19.35
C GLN A 26 26.63 -7.87 -18.75
N ASN A 27 25.38 -8.04 -19.19
CA ASN A 27 24.26 -7.20 -18.76
C ASN A 27 23.28 -7.92 -17.83
N SER A 28 23.65 -9.10 -17.32
CA SER A 28 22.79 -9.91 -16.45
C SER A 28 22.34 -9.20 -15.17
N ARG A 29 23.17 -8.31 -14.61
CA ARG A 29 22.82 -7.51 -13.42
C ARG A 29 21.75 -6.48 -13.74
N GLN A 30 21.91 -5.75 -14.85
CA GLN A 30 20.96 -4.75 -15.33
C GLN A 30 19.63 -5.40 -15.70
N TYR A 31 19.70 -6.55 -16.38
CA TYR A 31 18.55 -7.40 -16.66
C TYR A 31 17.80 -7.79 -15.39
N GLY A 32 18.51 -8.31 -14.38
CA GLY A 32 17.91 -8.69 -13.10
C GLY A 32 17.15 -7.55 -12.44
N ALA A 33 17.77 -6.38 -12.33
CA ALA A 33 17.18 -5.20 -11.70
C ALA A 33 15.97 -4.64 -12.46
N LEU A 34 16.03 -4.58 -13.80
CA LEU A 34 14.90 -4.15 -14.61
C LEU A 34 13.76 -5.19 -14.60
N CYS A 35 14.11 -6.48 -14.54
CA CYS A 35 13.12 -7.54 -14.41
C CYS A 35 12.44 -7.54 -13.04
N ASP A 36 13.07 -7.06 -11.96
CA ASP A 36 12.36 -6.89 -10.69
C ASP A 36 11.17 -5.96 -10.85
N ILE A 37 11.34 -4.82 -11.54
CA ILE A 37 10.24 -3.89 -11.85
C ILE A 37 9.15 -4.58 -12.65
N VAL A 38 9.53 -5.31 -13.72
CA VAL A 38 8.57 -6.05 -14.56
C VAL A 38 7.80 -7.10 -13.76
N ARG A 39 8.49 -7.85 -12.89
CA ARG A 39 7.90 -8.87 -12.02
C ARG A 39 6.93 -8.26 -11.00
N PHE A 40 7.25 -7.10 -10.43
CA PHE A 40 6.32 -6.37 -9.55
C PHE A 40 5.09 -5.88 -10.32
N ALA A 41 5.24 -5.42 -11.55
CA ALA A 41 4.09 -5.03 -12.37
C ALA A 41 3.22 -6.23 -12.81
N THR A 42 3.79 -7.41 -13.01
CA THR A 42 3.01 -8.61 -13.38
C THR A 42 2.37 -9.34 -12.19
N SER A 43 2.83 -9.06 -10.97
CA SER A 43 2.35 -9.70 -9.75
C SER A 43 1.39 -8.78 -9.01
N LYS A 44 0.21 -9.28 -8.61
CA LYS A 44 -0.71 -8.48 -7.79
C LYS A 44 -0.07 -8.28 -6.40
N PRO A 45 0.29 -7.05 -6.00
CA PRO A 45 0.80 -6.82 -4.66
C PRO A 45 -0.33 -7.15 -3.68
N THR A 46 -0.02 -7.95 -2.66
CA THR A 46 -0.92 -8.14 -1.52
C THR A 46 -0.44 -7.22 -0.42
N ILE A 47 -1.25 -6.22 -0.10
CA ILE A 47 -1.02 -5.35 1.03
C ILE A 47 -1.75 -5.97 2.22
N PRO A 48 -1.08 -6.22 3.35
CA PRO A 48 -1.76 -6.71 4.54
C PRO A 48 -2.93 -5.80 4.89
N PRO A 49 -4.12 -6.36 5.20
CA PRO A 49 -5.28 -5.55 5.50
C PRO A 49 -4.97 -4.58 6.64
N LYS A 50 -5.55 -3.38 6.57
CA LYS A 50 -5.45 -2.42 7.66
C LYS A 50 -5.94 -3.10 8.94
N LEU A 51 -5.12 -3.06 9.98
CA LEU A 51 -5.51 -3.58 11.29
C LEU A 51 -6.73 -2.77 11.78
N SER A 52 -7.87 -3.44 11.94
CA SER A 52 -9.00 -2.84 12.65
C SER A 52 -8.70 -2.90 14.14
N VAL A 53 -8.43 -1.74 14.72
CA VAL A 53 -8.00 -1.60 16.11
C VAL A 53 -9.19 -1.51 17.08
N LYS A 54 -10.30 -0.88 16.66
CA LYS A 54 -11.57 -0.87 17.42
C LYS A 54 -12.42 -2.10 17.07
N THR A 55 -12.00 -3.26 17.58
CA THR A 55 -12.67 -4.55 17.35
C THR A 55 -13.99 -4.67 18.11
N SER A 56 -14.80 -5.69 17.82
CA SER A 56 -16.00 -6.01 18.61
C SER A 56 -15.66 -6.26 20.08
N ALA A 57 -14.53 -6.90 20.38
CA ALA A 57 -14.07 -7.11 21.76
C ALA A 57 -13.78 -5.79 22.48
N TYR A 58 -13.19 -4.81 21.79
CA TYR A 58 -13.00 -3.46 22.35
C TYR A 58 -14.35 -2.80 22.67
N THR A 59 -15.30 -2.86 21.74
CA THR A 59 -16.65 -2.33 21.96
C THR A 59 -17.35 -3.02 23.14
N ASP A 60 -17.28 -4.35 23.23
CA ASP A 60 -17.89 -5.12 24.32
C ASP A 60 -17.30 -4.74 25.69
N ILE A 61 -15.99 -4.48 25.77
CA ILE A 61 -15.33 -4.01 26.99
C ILE A 61 -15.89 -2.64 27.40
N LEU A 62 -15.99 -1.69 26.47
CA LEU A 62 -16.49 -0.35 26.76
C LEU A 62 -17.96 -0.38 27.19
N GLU A 63 -18.79 -1.18 26.52
CA GLU A 63 -20.19 -1.36 26.90
C GLU A 63 -20.32 -1.92 28.32
N ARG A 64 -19.55 -2.97 28.66
CA ARG A 64 -19.55 -3.54 30.01
C ARG A 64 -19.09 -2.53 31.05
N ASN A 65 -18.03 -1.76 30.76
CA ASN A 65 -17.59 -0.68 31.65
C ASN A 65 -18.69 0.36 31.85
N MET A 66 -19.35 0.78 30.77
CA MET A 66 -20.40 1.78 30.82
C MET A 66 -21.65 1.29 31.55
N SER A 67 -22.00 0.00 31.45
CA SER A 67 -23.12 -0.58 32.21
C SER A 67 -22.89 -0.60 33.73
N LEU A 68 -21.64 -0.50 34.17
CA LEU A 68 -21.25 -0.42 35.58
C LEU A 68 -21.10 1.01 36.07
N ALA A 69 -21.15 2.00 35.17
CA ALA A 69 -20.95 3.40 35.52
C ALA A 69 -22.03 3.87 36.52
N PRO A 70 -21.64 4.69 37.51
CA PRO A 70 -22.60 5.20 38.49
C PRO A 70 -23.56 6.20 37.85
N ALA A 71 -24.73 6.38 38.45
CA ALA A 71 -25.81 7.18 37.87
C ALA A 71 -25.43 8.66 37.66
N ASP A 72 -24.62 9.22 38.56
CA ASP A 72 -24.06 10.57 38.45
C ASP A 72 -23.13 10.73 37.24
N TRP A 73 -22.38 9.69 36.88
CA TRP A 73 -21.59 9.65 35.65
C TRP A 73 -22.48 9.61 34.40
N ASN A 74 -23.52 8.76 34.39
CA ASN A 74 -24.39 8.59 33.22
C ASN A 74 -25.16 9.87 32.87
N VAL A 75 -25.46 10.72 33.86
CA VAL A 75 -26.11 12.02 33.66
C VAL A 75 -25.28 12.95 32.77
N ILE A 76 -23.95 12.82 32.74
CA ILE A 76 -23.05 13.67 31.94
C ILE A 76 -23.37 13.56 30.43
N PHE A 77 -23.81 12.37 29.98
CA PHE A 77 -24.14 12.08 28.58
C PHE A 77 -25.56 12.50 28.17
N ARG A 78 -26.36 13.03 29.11
CA ARG A 78 -27.74 13.46 28.85
C ARG A 78 -27.80 14.94 28.49
N ASN A 79 -28.78 15.31 27.66
CA ASN A 79 -29.04 16.70 27.33
C ASN A 79 -29.50 17.44 28.62
N PRO A 80 -28.84 18.54 29.02
CA PRO A 80 -29.15 19.25 30.25
C PRO A 80 -30.54 19.91 30.23
N LYS A 81 -31.11 20.16 29.04
CA LYS A 81 -32.47 20.73 28.87
C LYS A 81 -33.55 19.66 28.78
N ASN A 82 -33.20 18.45 28.35
CA ASN A 82 -34.12 17.33 28.23
C ASN A 82 -33.38 16.02 28.54
N SER A 83 -33.48 15.51 29.77
CA SER A 83 -32.76 14.30 30.19
C SER A 83 -33.18 13.02 29.44
N LYS A 84 -34.27 13.07 28.67
CA LYS A 84 -34.68 11.98 27.76
C LYS A 84 -33.91 11.97 26.44
N GLU A 85 -33.07 12.96 26.18
CA GLU A 85 -32.23 13.02 24.99
C GLU A 85 -30.76 12.83 25.35
N TRP A 86 -30.00 12.29 24.40
CA TRP A 86 -28.55 12.30 24.47
C TRP A 86 -28.03 13.71 24.23
N ARG A 87 -26.97 14.05 24.93
CA ARG A 87 -26.22 15.28 24.70
C ARG A 87 -25.60 15.27 23.29
N ALA A 88 -25.75 16.37 22.56
CA ALA A 88 -25.12 16.56 21.25
C ALA A 88 -23.61 16.80 21.35
N ASP A 89 -23.20 17.65 22.30
CA ASP A 89 -21.82 18.12 22.42
C ASP A 89 -21.25 17.83 23.80
N MET A 90 -19.97 17.44 23.86
CA MET A 90 -19.22 17.29 25.12
C MET A 90 -19.42 18.52 26.04
N PRO A 91 -19.44 18.34 27.39
CA PRO A 91 -19.54 19.46 28.33
C PRO A 91 -18.50 20.56 28.11
N GLU A 92 -18.69 21.72 28.73
CA GLU A 92 -17.74 22.84 28.61
C GLU A 92 -16.35 22.44 29.10
N GLU A 93 -15.30 23.03 28.53
CA GLU A 93 -13.91 22.64 28.77
C GLU A 93 -13.53 22.63 30.25
N LYS A 94 -14.04 23.59 31.02
CA LYS A 94 -13.85 23.69 32.48
C LYS A 94 -14.40 22.50 33.28
N ASP A 95 -15.33 21.74 32.71
CA ASP A 95 -16.00 20.61 33.36
C ASP A 95 -15.50 19.25 32.83
N ARG A 96 -14.49 19.24 31.94
CA ARG A 96 -13.94 18.03 31.32
C ARG A 96 -12.81 17.44 32.17
N GLY A 97 -12.75 16.12 32.21
CA GLY A 97 -11.55 15.40 32.62
C GLY A 97 -10.46 15.45 31.52
N PRO A 98 -9.20 15.17 31.89
CA PRO A 98 -8.04 15.33 31.00
C PRO A 98 -8.07 14.40 29.76
N ASP A 99 -8.77 13.27 29.84
CA ASP A 99 -8.85 12.24 28.79
C ASP A 99 -10.18 12.26 28.02
N TRP A 100 -11.08 13.17 28.38
CA TRP A 100 -12.43 13.19 27.80
C TRP A 100 -12.39 13.43 26.30
N GLN A 101 -11.54 14.34 25.82
CA GLN A 101 -11.47 14.64 24.40
C GLN A 101 -11.18 13.40 23.55
N GLU A 102 -10.36 12.47 24.05
CA GLU A 102 -9.99 11.27 23.31
C GLU A 102 -11.00 10.12 23.47
N LYS A 103 -11.65 10.03 24.65
CA LYS A 103 -12.54 8.91 25.00
C LYS A 103 -14.03 9.21 24.80
N TRP A 104 -14.42 10.48 24.67
CA TRP A 104 -15.81 10.92 24.70
C TRP A 104 -16.70 10.21 23.69
N GLN A 105 -16.25 10.11 22.43
CA GLN A 105 -17.04 9.46 21.38
C GLN A 105 -17.26 7.97 21.67
N ASP A 106 -16.24 7.30 22.19
CA ASP A 106 -16.30 5.88 22.54
C ASP A 106 -17.23 5.64 23.73
N TRP A 107 -17.19 6.51 24.73
CA TRP A 107 -18.13 6.50 25.85
C TRP A 107 -19.56 6.78 25.39
N MET A 108 -19.77 7.78 24.54
CA MET A 108 -21.10 8.13 24.02
C MET A 108 -21.71 6.95 23.24
N THR A 109 -20.92 6.30 22.39
CA THR A 109 -21.37 5.10 21.67
C THR A 109 -21.68 3.94 22.64
N ALA A 110 -20.82 3.70 23.63
CA ALA A 110 -21.04 2.64 24.62
C ALA A 110 -22.32 2.86 25.44
N ILE A 111 -22.56 4.08 25.95
CA ILE A 111 -23.75 4.36 26.78
C ILE A 111 -25.03 4.28 25.97
N GLN A 112 -25.00 4.76 24.72
CA GLN A 112 -26.11 4.61 23.78
C GLN A 112 -26.39 3.15 23.43
N ALA A 113 -25.38 2.27 23.49
CA ALA A 113 -25.53 0.86 23.21
C ALA A 113 -26.14 0.10 24.41
N VAL A 114 -25.79 0.47 25.65
CA VAL A 114 -26.22 -0.26 26.85
C VAL A 114 -27.48 0.27 27.51
N GLU A 115 -27.81 1.54 27.34
CA GLU A 115 -28.98 2.17 27.98
C GLU A 115 -30.05 2.63 26.98
N GLU A 116 -31.30 2.62 27.45
CA GLU A 116 -32.41 3.39 26.87
C GLU A 116 -32.35 4.87 27.31
N THR A 117 -33.24 5.68 26.75
CA THR A 117 -33.46 7.09 27.13
C THR A 117 -34.24 7.23 28.44
N ASN A 118 -33.64 6.75 29.53
CA ASN A 118 -34.08 6.96 30.94
C ASN A 118 -33.15 6.26 31.97
N GLY A 119 -31.95 5.81 31.57
CA GLY A 119 -31.03 5.09 32.46
C GLY A 119 -31.38 3.62 32.70
N ASN A 120 -32.43 3.09 32.04
CA ASN A 120 -32.69 1.66 32.07
C ASN A 120 -31.78 0.93 31.07
N PRO A 121 -31.20 -0.23 31.45
CA PRO A 121 -30.46 -1.06 30.51
C PRO A 121 -31.36 -1.55 29.37
N LYS A 122 -30.81 -1.67 28.16
CA LYS A 122 -31.50 -2.34 27.05
C LYS A 122 -31.63 -3.84 27.31
N PRO A 123 -32.67 -4.50 26.77
CA PRO A 123 -32.79 -5.95 26.82
C PRO A 123 -31.53 -6.65 26.28
N GLY A 124 -30.97 -7.58 27.07
CA GLY A 124 -29.75 -8.32 26.72
C GLY A 124 -28.44 -7.59 27.04
N LYS A 125 -28.52 -6.39 27.63
CA LYS A 125 -27.36 -5.61 28.10
C LYS A 125 -27.28 -5.54 29.63
N GLU A 126 -28.04 -6.37 30.33
CA GLU A 126 -28.00 -6.52 31.80
C GLU A 126 -26.80 -7.39 32.25
N TYR A 127 -25.59 -7.02 31.80
CA TYR A 127 -24.37 -7.83 31.91
C TYR A 127 -24.03 -8.32 33.33
N PHE A 128 -24.45 -7.57 34.34
CA PHE A 128 -24.12 -7.79 35.75
C PHE A 128 -25.36 -8.05 36.61
N LYS A 129 -26.48 -8.45 36.00
CA LYS A 129 -27.72 -8.78 36.72
C LYS A 129 -27.48 -9.86 37.77
N GLY A 130 -27.95 -9.61 38.99
CA GLY A 130 -27.85 -10.54 40.11
C GLY A 130 -26.60 -10.38 40.98
N LEU A 131 -25.69 -9.46 40.64
CA LEU A 131 -24.58 -9.11 41.53
C LEU A 131 -25.04 -8.23 42.70
N THR A 132 -24.43 -8.44 43.86
CA THR A 132 -24.59 -7.59 45.04
C THR A 132 -23.92 -6.22 44.85
N PRO A 133 -24.29 -5.19 45.63
CA PRO A 133 -23.64 -3.88 45.54
C PRO A 133 -22.11 -3.92 45.72
N SER A 134 -21.60 -4.78 46.61
CA SER A 134 -20.15 -4.96 46.80
C SER A 134 -19.48 -5.56 45.56
N GLN A 135 -20.13 -6.55 44.92
CA GLN A 135 -19.62 -7.15 43.69
C GLN A 135 -19.69 -6.18 42.50
N ILE A 136 -20.71 -5.33 42.42
CA ILE A 136 -20.80 -4.26 41.42
C ILE A 136 -19.65 -3.25 41.61
N ALA A 137 -19.36 -2.84 42.84
CA ALA A 137 -18.25 -1.94 43.12
C ALA A 137 -16.89 -2.55 42.71
N GLN A 138 -16.66 -3.83 43.02
CA GLN A 138 -15.45 -4.53 42.60
C GLN A 138 -15.36 -4.69 41.08
N ALA A 139 -16.47 -5.09 40.44
CA ALA A 139 -16.55 -5.23 38.98
C ALA A 139 -16.26 -3.89 38.29
N ARG A 140 -16.77 -2.78 38.82
CA ARG A 140 -16.50 -1.44 38.30
C ARG A 140 -14.99 -1.15 38.29
N THR A 141 -14.31 -1.32 39.42
CA THR A 141 -12.86 -1.07 39.52
C THR A 141 -12.07 -1.89 38.50
N GLN A 142 -12.37 -3.18 38.38
CA GLN A 142 -11.68 -4.06 37.44
C GLN A 142 -11.99 -3.69 35.98
N MET A 143 -13.25 -3.41 35.67
CA MET A 143 -13.69 -3.10 34.32
C MET A 143 -13.16 -1.74 33.83
N THR A 144 -13.04 -0.76 34.73
CA THR A 144 -12.40 0.53 34.41
C THR A 144 -10.94 0.32 33.98
N LEU A 145 -10.17 -0.48 34.73
CA LEU A 145 -8.79 -0.80 34.37
C LEU A 145 -8.70 -1.52 33.01
N ILE A 146 -9.59 -2.49 32.75
CA ILE A 146 -9.62 -3.23 31.48
C ILE A 146 -9.97 -2.29 30.32
N ALA A 147 -10.96 -1.41 30.49
CA ALA A 147 -11.37 -0.45 29.47
C ALA A 147 -10.27 0.56 29.16
N ASP A 148 -9.59 1.09 30.17
CA ASP A 148 -8.47 2.01 29.98
C ASP A 148 -7.29 1.32 29.28
N THR A 149 -6.97 0.09 29.67
CA THR A 149 -5.92 -0.70 29.01
C THR A 149 -6.27 -0.96 27.54
N ALA A 150 -7.52 -1.33 27.26
CA ALA A 150 -7.98 -1.56 25.89
C ALA A 150 -7.92 -0.28 25.05
N PHE A 151 -8.27 0.87 25.63
CA PHE A 151 -8.15 2.17 24.98
C PHE A 151 -6.70 2.50 24.62
N GLU A 152 -5.76 2.33 25.54
CA GLU A 152 -4.34 2.61 25.28
C GLU A 152 -3.74 1.67 24.23
N LEU A 153 -4.15 0.39 24.20
CA LEU A 153 -3.76 -0.55 23.15
C LEU A 153 -4.26 -0.10 21.77
N VAL A 154 -5.52 0.33 21.68
CA VAL A 154 -6.08 0.90 20.43
C VAL A 154 -5.30 2.13 20.01
N LYS A 155 -5.04 3.05 20.95
CA LYS A 155 -4.32 4.30 20.70
C LYS A 155 -2.89 4.06 20.21
N ALA A 156 -2.16 3.13 20.85
CA ALA A 156 -0.82 2.74 20.44
C ALA A 156 -0.81 2.15 19.02
N ALA A 157 -1.73 1.21 18.74
CA ALA A 157 -1.85 0.58 17.43
C ALA A 157 -2.26 1.58 16.32
N GLN A 158 -3.06 2.60 16.62
CA GLN A 158 -3.42 3.66 15.65
C GLN A 158 -2.21 4.50 15.23
N ARG A 159 -1.34 4.86 16.17
CA ARG A 159 -0.13 5.68 15.89
C ARG A 159 0.79 4.99 14.89
N GLU A 160 0.95 3.67 14.98
CA GLU A 160 1.74 2.86 14.03
C GLU A 160 1.12 2.78 12.62
N THR A 161 -0.16 3.14 12.45
CA THR A 161 -0.80 3.17 11.13
C THR A 161 -0.66 4.49 10.37
N GLY A 162 -0.17 5.55 11.03
CA GLY A 162 -0.12 6.92 10.47
C GLY A 162 1.08 7.25 9.58
N THR A 163 2.12 6.42 9.56
CA THR A 163 3.28 6.60 8.68
C THR A 163 3.04 5.90 7.35
N GLU A 164 2.70 6.67 6.31
CA GLU A 164 2.69 6.34 4.87
C GLU A 164 2.49 4.85 4.55
N ARG A 165 1.25 4.36 4.68
CA ARG A 165 0.94 3.00 4.25
C ARG A 165 0.54 3.03 2.79
N LEU A 166 1.29 2.28 1.97
CA LEU A 166 0.74 1.62 0.80
C LEU A 166 -0.55 0.91 1.28
N SER A 167 -1.71 1.56 1.10
CA SER A 167 -3.02 1.06 1.54
C SER A 167 -3.98 0.90 0.38
N ASP A 168 -3.56 1.35 -0.81
CA ASP A 168 -4.31 1.29 -2.05
C ASP A 168 -3.57 0.35 -3.00
N GLU A 169 -3.93 -0.94 -2.92
CA GLU A 169 -3.42 -1.98 -3.83
C GLU A 169 -3.61 -1.59 -5.32
N PRO A 170 -4.80 -1.11 -5.74
CA PRO A 170 -4.98 -0.57 -7.09
C PRO A 170 -3.99 0.55 -7.46
N ALA A 171 -3.80 1.55 -6.61
CA ALA A 171 -2.88 2.65 -6.90
C ALA A 171 -1.43 2.18 -6.96
N LEU A 172 -1.02 1.27 -6.07
CA LEU A 172 0.31 0.66 -6.12
C LEU A 172 0.49 -0.14 -7.42
N GLN A 173 -0.49 -0.96 -7.80
CA GLN A 173 -0.46 -1.70 -9.06
C GLN A 173 -0.33 -0.76 -10.26
N LYS A 174 -1.08 0.35 -10.28
CA LYS A 174 -1.00 1.35 -11.34
C LYS A 174 0.38 2.01 -11.43
N ALA A 175 0.96 2.36 -10.29
CA ALA A 175 2.30 2.93 -10.24
C ALA A 175 3.36 1.93 -10.75
N LEU A 176 3.23 0.63 -10.42
CA LEU A 176 4.12 -0.42 -10.91
C LEU A 176 3.97 -0.66 -12.41
N ASN A 177 2.73 -0.72 -12.91
CA ASN A 177 2.45 -0.83 -14.35
C ASN A 177 3.05 0.36 -15.11
N LYS A 178 2.88 1.58 -14.61
CA LYS A 178 3.42 2.80 -15.20
C LYS A 178 4.94 2.83 -15.19
N LEU A 179 5.56 2.31 -14.13
CA LEU A 179 7.01 2.19 -14.06
C LEU A 179 7.55 1.20 -15.11
N ALA A 180 6.86 0.09 -15.31
CA ALA A 180 7.26 -0.93 -16.28
C ALA A 180 6.96 -0.52 -17.73
N THR A 181 5.81 0.11 -17.98
CA THR A 181 5.21 0.24 -19.31
C THR A 181 4.87 1.67 -19.73
N GLY A 182 4.85 2.64 -18.84
CA GLY A 182 4.39 4.01 -19.12
C GLY A 182 2.89 4.25 -18.98
N ASP A 183 2.12 3.18 -18.78
CA ASP A 183 0.67 3.21 -18.68
C ASP A 183 0.20 2.61 -17.34
N ASP A 184 -0.85 3.18 -16.77
CA ASP A 184 -1.34 2.81 -15.44
C ASP A 184 -1.97 1.39 -15.44
N ASP A 185 -2.51 0.93 -16.56
CA ASP A 185 -3.29 -0.32 -16.63
C ASP A 185 -2.62 -1.40 -17.50
N ALA A 186 -1.65 -1.04 -18.34
CA ALA A 186 -0.97 -1.98 -19.21
C ALA A 186 -0.08 -2.96 -18.43
N LYS A 187 -0.35 -4.25 -18.62
CA LYS A 187 0.56 -5.30 -18.17
C LYS A 187 1.77 -5.37 -19.09
N PRO A 188 2.99 -5.59 -18.56
CA PRO A 188 4.20 -5.65 -19.38
C PRO A 188 4.13 -6.59 -20.59
N GLU A 189 3.50 -7.75 -20.43
CA GLU A 189 3.39 -8.76 -21.50
C GLU A 189 2.35 -8.42 -22.58
N ALA A 190 1.53 -7.40 -22.36
CA ALA A 190 0.47 -6.95 -23.27
C ALA A 190 0.60 -5.47 -23.67
N ALA A 191 1.62 -4.78 -23.17
CA ALA A 191 1.84 -3.37 -23.42
C ALA A 191 2.13 -3.10 -24.91
N THR A 192 1.70 -1.93 -25.37
CA THR A 192 1.89 -1.45 -26.74
C THR A 192 3.10 -0.52 -26.85
N LEU A 193 3.55 -0.24 -28.07
CA LEU A 193 4.59 0.76 -28.32
C LEU A 193 4.18 2.16 -27.83
N GLN A 194 2.91 2.52 -28.02
CA GLN A 194 2.36 3.80 -27.55
C GLN A 194 2.48 3.96 -26.04
N GLN A 195 2.30 2.87 -25.28
CA GLN A 195 2.42 2.89 -23.83
C GLN A 195 3.89 3.00 -23.43
N ILE A 196 4.75 2.16 -24.01
CA ILE A 196 6.17 2.04 -23.64
C ILE A 196 7.02 3.25 -24.07
N TYR A 197 6.72 3.84 -25.22
CA TYR A 197 7.52 4.91 -25.84
C TYR A 197 6.74 6.21 -26.06
N GLY A 198 5.44 6.26 -25.78
CA GLY A 198 4.61 7.43 -26.07
C GLY A 198 4.27 7.61 -27.56
N THR A 199 4.60 6.66 -28.43
CA THR A 199 4.29 6.68 -29.87
C THR A 199 3.83 5.32 -30.39
N SER A 200 2.86 5.30 -31.32
CA SER A 200 2.32 4.06 -31.89
C SER A 200 3.34 3.25 -32.71
N ASN A 201 4.34 3.93 -33.28
CA ASN A 201 5.35 3.32 -34.13
C ASN A 201 6.63 2.96 -33.37
N GLY A 202 6.78 3.45 -32.13
CA GLY A 202 8.03 3.38 -31.39
C GLY A 202 9.17 4.17 -32.05
N PRO A 203 10.38 4.11 -31.45
CA PRO A 203 11.56 4.75 -32.00
C PRO A 203 11.90 4.22 -33.40
N SER A 204 12.21 5.14 -34.32
CA SER A 204 12.60 4.84 -35.70
C SER A 204 14.00 4.23 -35.84
N ALA A 205 14.84 4.42 -34.82
CA ALA A 205 16.20 3.89 -34.75
C ALA A 205 16.55 3.55 -33.30
N ARG A 206 17.50 2.62 -33.12
CA ARG A 206 17.89 2.15 -31.79
C ARG A 206 18.50 3.26 -30.94
N ASP A 207 19.36 4.08 -31.50
CA ASP A 207 20.01 5.20 -30.80
C ASP A 207 18.99 6.20 -30.25
N VAL A 208 17.95 6.51 -31.03
CA VAL A 208 16.81 7.34 -30.61
C VAL A 208 16.14 6.71 -29.41
N GLY A 209 15.80 5.42 -29.51
CA GLY A 209 15.11 4.64 -28.49
C GLY A 209 15.93 4.30 -27.24
N CYS A 210 17.25 4.37 -27.33
CA CYS A 210 18.20 3.99 -26.28
C CYS A 210 19.04 5.15 -25.74
N THR A 211 18.63 6.38 -26.03
CA THR A 211 19.15 7.59 -25.39
C THR A 211 18.24 8.00 -24.26
N VAL A 212 18.76 8.07 -23.03
CA VAL A 212 18.00 8.55 -21.88
C VAL A 212 17.78 10.06 -22.00
N ALA A 213 16.55 10.44 -22.30
CA ALA A 213 16.09 11.83 -22.32
C ALA A 213 14.60 11.88 -21.94
N ALA A 214 14.07 13.09 -21.73
CA ALA A 214 12.64 13.29 -21.58
C ALA A 214 11.93 13.22 -22.95
N GLY A 215 10.65 12.86 -22.92
CA GLY A 215 9.78 12.83 -24.09
C GLY A 215 9.58 11.44 -24.67
N ASN A 216 8.94 11.42 -25.83
CA ASN A 216 8.58 10.21 -26.56
C ASN A 216 9.79 9.57 -27.25
N ASP A 217 9.66 8.29 -27.61
CA ASP A 217 10.71 7.47 -28.24
C ASP A 217 11.97 7.36 -27.39
N LYS A 218 11.83 7.43 -26.06
CA LYS A 218 12.92 7.30 -25.07
C LYS A 218 12.69 6.10 -24.15
N PRO A 219 13.76 5.53 -23.56
CA PRO A 219 13.65 4.38 -22.68
C PRO A 219 13.28 4.82 -21.24
N THR A 220 12.15 5.53 -21.09
CA THR A 220 11.72 6.11 -19.79
C THR A 220 11.06 5.10 -18.86
N HIS A 221 10.81 3.88 -19.35
CA HIS A 221 10.14 2.79 -18.64
C HIS A 221 10.97 1.50 -18.70
N ALA A 222 10.73 0.58 -17.77
CA ALA A 222 11.59 -0.60 -17.62
C ALA A 222 11.65 -1.48 -18.89
N LEU A 223 10.55 -1.65 -19.63
CA LEU A 223 10.57 -2.42 -20.88
C LEU A 223 11.41 -1.77 -21.98
N GLY A 224 11.34 -0.44 -22.13
CA GLY A 224 12.18 0.28 -23.08
C GLY A 224 13.66 0.18 -22.72
N ALA A 225 13.99 0.29 -21.42
CA ALA A 225 15.35 0.10 -20.94
C ALA A 225 15.85 -1.36 -21.10
N LEU A 226 14.99 -2.36 -20.87
CA LEU A 226 15.32 -3.77 -21.11
C LEU A 226 15.67 -4.02 -22.57
N ALA A 227 14.92 -3.44 -23.51
CA ALA A 227 15.23 -3.56 -24.93
C ALA A 227 16.63 -3.02 -25.25
N CYS A 228 16.99 -1.88 -24.69
CA CYS A 228 18.29 -1.24 -24.91
C CYS A 228 19.47 -2.02 -24.32
N VAL A 229 19.25 -2.68 -23.19
CA VAL A 229 20.28 -3.44 -22.47
C VAL A 229 20.41 -4.86 -23.04
N CYS A 230 19.33 -5.46 -23.51
CA CYS A 230 19.31 -6.90 -23.79
C CYS A 230 19.19 -7.27 -25.26
N LEU A 231 18.56 -6.46 -26.12
CA LEU A 231 18.50 -6.80 -27.54
C LEU A 231 19.83 -6.47 -28.19
N GLY A 232 20.39 -7.40 -28.96
CA GLY A 232 21.61 -7.13 -29.72
C GLY A 232 21.37 -6.10 -30.83
N GLU A 233 22.41 -5.44 -31.31
CA GLU A 233 22.39 -4.58 -32.50
C GLU A 233 22.51 -5.41 -33.79
N THR A 234 23.26 -6.51 -33.74
CA THR A 234 23.44 -7.45 -34.84
C THR A 234 23.39 -8.88 -34.32
N ASP A 235 23.21 -9.84 -35.23
CA ASP A 235 23.24 -11.29 -34.97
C ASP A 235 24.65 -11.85 -34.74
N ASN A 236 25.69 -11.02 -34.88
CA ASN A 236 27.09 -11.35 -34.61
C ASN A 236 27.53 -11.04 -33.17
N GLN A 237 26.64 -10.50 -32.34
CA GLN A 237 26.90 -10.27 -30.92
C GLN A 237 26.77 -11.58 -30.12
N ALA A 238 27.32 -11.61 -28.90
CA ALA A 238 27.29 -12.82 -28.08
C ALA A 238 25.86 -13.27 -27.74
N ASP A 239 25.66 -14.59 -27.59
CA ASP A 239 24.48 -15.14 -26.92
C ASP A 239 24.50 -14.78 -25.42
N ASP A 240 23.34 -14.93 -24.77
CA ASP A 240 23.22 -14.88 -23.32
C ASP A 240 23.70 -13.55 -22.68
N ILE A 241 23.62 -12.42 -23.39
CA ILE A 241 24.08 -11.10 -22.90
C ILE A 241 23.39 -10.73 -21.58
N CYS A 242 22.07 -10.97 -21.48
CA CYS A 242 21.25 -10.65 -20.32
C CYS A 242 20.83 -11.87 -19.50
N TYR A 243 20.47 -12.98 -20.14
CA TYR A 243 19.97 -14.18 -19.46
C TYR A 243 20.29 -15.43 -20.26
N LYS A 244 20.38 -16.56 -19.56
CA LYS A 244 20.69 -17.86 -20.18
C LYS A 244 19.52 -18.32 -21.06
N GLY A 245 19.82 -18.75 -22.28
CA GLY A 245 18.85 -19.11 -23.32
C GLY A 245 18.47 -17.95 -24.23
N GLN A 246 19.12 -16.79 -24.11
CA GLN A 246 18.95 -15.67 -25.03
C GLN A 246 19.77 -15.92 -26.29
N THR A 247 19.12 -15.88 -27.45
CA THR A 247 19.79 -16.12 -28.76
C THR A 247 20.23 -14.84 -29.44
N THR A 248 21.29 -14.90 -30.26
CA THR A 248 21.77 -13.81 -31.11
C THR A 248 20.72 -13.24 -32.07
N ASN A 249 19.64 -13.98 -32.36
CA ASN A 249 18.54 -13.53 -33.21
C ASN A 249 17.61 -12.50 -32.54
N GLU A 250 17.78 -12.25 -31.22
CA GLU A 250 17.06 -11.20 -30.50
C GLU A 250 17.64 -9.80 -30.80
N VAL A 251 17.59 -9.40 -32.07
CA VAL A 251 18.24 -8.18 -32.58
C VAL A 251 17.28 -7.00 -32.69
N TRP A 252 17.68 -5.83 -32.21
CA TRP A 252 17.13 -4.54 -32.62
C TRP A 252 18.25 -3.75 -33.30
N ASN A 253 18.24 -3.80 -34.64
CA ASN A 253 19.22 -3.15 -35.51
C ASN A 253 19.23 -1.64 -35.29
N SER A 254 20.42 -1.04 -35.35
CA SER A 254 20.63 0.41 -35.24
C SER A 254 19.70 1.26 -36.09
N ALA A 255 19.50 0.91 -37.36
CA ALA A 255 18.60 1.65 -38.26
C ALA A 255 17.16 1.10 -38.29
N GLY A 256 16.84 0.13 -37.43
CA GLY A 256 15.54 -0.55 -37.40
C GLY A 256 14.61 -0.01 -36.32
N SER A 257 13.30 -0.16 -36.56
CA SER A 257 12.28 0.03 -35.54
C SER A 257 12.19 -1.18 -34.61
N ILE A 258 11.93 -0.92 -33.33
CA ILE A 258 11.58 -1.97 -32.37
C ILE A 258 10.18 -2.51 -32.67
N THR A 259 9.96 -3.81 -32.46
CA THR A 259 8.62 -4.40 -32.54
C THR A 259 8.05 -4.66 -31.16
N VAL A 260 6.73 -4.54 -31.02
CA VAL A 260 6.04 -4.83 -29.75
C VAL A 260 6.29 -6.27 -29.28
N GLY A 261 6.39 -7.23 -30.21
CA GLY A 261 6.67 -8.63 -29.89
C GLY A 261 8.01 -8.84 -29.18
N LYS A 262 9.06 -8.07 -29.55
CA LYS A 262 10.36 -8.13 -28.86
C LYS A 262 10.26 -7.65 -27.41
N LEU A 263 9.54 -6.56 -27.17
CA LEU A 263 9.31 -6.02 -25.83
C LEU A 263 8.50 -6.98 -24.95
N GLN A 264 7.43 -7.54 -25.51
CA GLN A 264 6.58 -8.50 -24.79
C GLN A 264 7.32 -9.81 -24.50
N ASN A 265 8.22 -10.26 -25.39
CA ASN A 265 9.07 -11.43 -25.13
C ASN A 265 10.10 -11.17 -24.03
N LEU A 266 10.71 -9.97 -24.00
CA LEU A 266 11.56 -9.57 -22.87
C LEU A 266 10.79 -9.49 -21.56
N ALA A 267 9.56 -8.99 -21.59
CA ALA A 267 8.70 -8.98 -20.40
C ALA A 267 8.47 -10.40 -19.86
N LYS A 268 8.17 -11.35 -20.76
CA LYS A 268 7.97 -12.77 -20.41
C LYS A 268 9.25 -13.42 -19.89
N SER A 269 10.41 -13.08 -20.44
CA SER A 269 11.69 -13.69 -20.02
C SER A 269 12.01 -13.38 -18.56
N CYS A 270 11.57 -12.23 -18.04
CA CYS A 270 11.72 -11.87 -16.63
C CYS A 270 11.04 -12.86 -15.67
N GLY A 271 10.07 -13.66 -16.15
CA GLY A 271 9.32 -14.60 -15.33
C GLY A 271 8.39 -13.92 -14.32
N LYS A 272 7.98 -14.69 -13.30
CA LYS A 272 7.13 -14.20 -12.21
C LYS A 272 7.92 -14.11 -10.91
N ILE A 273 7.44 -13.31 -9.96
CA ILE A 273 7.93 -13.37 -8.57
C ILE A 273 7.77 -14.81 -8.09
N LYS A 274 8.86 -15.42 -7.62
CA LYS A 274 8.79 -16.71 -6.93
C LYS A 274 8.12 -16.44 -5.56
N PRO A 275 7.09 -17.22 -5.18
CA PRO A 275 6.40 -17.05 -3.90
C PRO A 275 7.34 -17.21 -2.70
#